data_AF-A0AAE1U3T2-F1
#
_entry.id   AF-A0AAE1U3T2-F1
#
_cell.length_a   1.000
_cell.length_b   1.000
_cell.length_c   1.000
_cell.angle_alpha   90.00
_cell.angle_beta   90.00
_cell.angle_gamma   90.00
#
_symmetry.space_group_name_H-M   'P 1'
#
loop_
_entity.id
_entity.type
_entity.pdbx_description
1 polymer ?
#
loop_
_entity_poly.entity_id
_entity_poly.type
_entity_poly.pdbx_seq_one_letter_code
_entity_poly.pdbx_strand_id
1 'polypeptide(L)'
;MIKSHQIFKLYHHLNNKILITHGGQLIMRWRHLIQQCGMTVRSGWICRPTHTNQQIPHTTILSGVRLYCTRTIKEPHQYLSEPQDKQKHHPAILTGEQILNNILIDNYEAHIVLKTLEDLFDINEEKAIQMFSSKTAEEMHHADLLNTLHTLKEHDIPSHQLQRIPWIMAHSAGELKHKLQKLREPYLFLSYTDGLGFCHYPMPKISTFQKDFIREAARFPNHPNRIYYLADRLKVPVARFTEVIIKRYSLFLADIEPVEEMINIFQKYGLSSDDVMNDPWVFAYSRVKAEARLQHATSLGCHPLKPWMCRCSNKIFENYCRRYHRNSQLLEGYKSITRYLSERLECDEEEITARFHSNAVLYKVRVAKFESIINLLLNEGFTKHDIRSCMKVFQFAEKRTRVRIQEAKAVGFFPFPMQLFICTPTKFKSAIKKFSPV
;
A
#
# COMPACT_ATOMS: atom_id res chain seq x y z
N MET A 1 -7.23 39.17 4.14
CA MET A 1 -6.61 37.96 3.55
C MET A 1 -5.07 38.02 3.45
N ILE A 2 -4.37 38.91 4.19
CA ILE A 2 -2.90 39.07 4.14
C ILE A 2 -2.18 38.57 5.42
N LYS A 3 -2.91 38.24 6.49
CA LYS A 3 -2.31 37.79 7.77
C LYS A 3 -1.96 36.28 7.85
N SER A 4 -2.52 35.44 6.98
CA SER A 4 -2.24 33.99 6.96
C SER A 4 -0.91 33.64 6.29
N HIS A 5 -0.43 34.47 5.36
CA HIS A 5 0.78 34.18 4.59
C HIS A 5 2.08 34.50 5.35
N GLN A 6 2.06 35.45 6.30
CA GLN A 6 3.22 35.74 7.15
C GLN A 6 3.43 34.70 8.26
N ILE A 7 2.35 34.07 8.75
CA ILE A 7 2.44 33.00 9.76
C ILE A 7 3.07 31.73 9.16
N PHE A 8 2.81 31.44 7.88
CA PHE A 8 3.38 30.28 7.19
C PHE A 8 4.89 30.43 6.91
N LYS A 9 5.37 31.64 6.59
CA LYS A 9 6.80 31.93 6.42
C LYS A 9 7.58 31.87 7.74
N LEU A 10 6.97 32.29 8.85
CA LEU A 10 7.59 32.18 10.19
C LEU A 10 7.75 30.71 10.62
N TYR A 11 6.77 29.87 10.29
CA TYR A 11 6.78 28.44 10.63
C TYR A 11 7.88 27.67 9.87
N HIS A 12 8.14 28.04 8.62
CA HIS A 12 9.18 27.41 7.81
C HIS A 12 10.60 27.84 8.18
N HIS A 13 10.77 29.09 8.67
CA HIS A 13 12.08 29.59 9.06
C HIS A 13 12.55 29.05 10.42
N LEU A 14 11.62 28.71 11.32
CA LEU A 14 11.94 28.17 12.65
C LEU A 14 12.28 26.67 12.65
N ASN A 15 11.86 25.90 11.65
CA ASN A 15 12.21 24.47 11.55
C ASN A 15 13.62 24.21 11.00
N ASN A 16 14.30 25.21 10.44
CA ASN A 16 15.61 25.04 9.79
C ASN A 16 16.82 25.51 10.62
N LYS A 17 16.66 25.72 11.94
CA LYS A 17 17.80 25.95 12.85
C LYS A 17 17.73 25.02 14.06
N ILE A 18 18.27 23.81 13.91
CA ILE A 18 18.67 22.99 15.06
C ILE A 18 20.09 23.42 15.42
N LEU A 19 20.19 24.30 16.42
CA LEU A 19 21.43 24.59 17.13
C LEU A 19 21.42 23.76 18.42
N ILE A 20 22.43 22.91 18.55
CA ILE A 20 22.73 22.14 19.75
C ILE A 20 23.19 23.12 20.83
N THR A 21 22.42 23.31 21.90
CA THR A 21 22.93 23.83 23.18
C THR A 21 22.14 23.28 24.37
N HIS A 22 22.86 23.12 25.49
CA HIS A 22 22.54 22.39 26.71
C HIS A 22 21.18 22.68 27.38
N GLY A 23 20.68 21.64 28.05
CA GLY A 23 19.37 21.57 28.71
C GLY A 23 19.17 22.56 29.86
N GLY A 24 17.94 23.05 29.96
CA GLY A 24 17.45 23.84 31.10
C GLY A 24 16.42 24.90 30.70
N GLN A 25 16.59 25.59 29.57
CA GLN A 25 15.78 26.77 29.26
C GLN A 25 14.51 26.51 28.42
N LEU A 26 14.37 25.33 27.79
CA LEU A 26 13.21 25.06 26.91
C LEU A 26 11.89 24.82 27.67
N ILE A 27 11.95 24.30 28.89
CA ILE A 27 10.77 23.92 29.68
C ILE A 27 9.98 25.15 30.15
N MET A 28 10.65 26.29 30.36
CA MET A 28 9.97 27.53 30.78
C MET A 28 9.24 28.24 29.62
N ARG A 29 9.76 28.19 28.39
CA ARG A 29 9.12 28.82 27.23
C ARG A 29 7.83 28.12 26.80
N TRP A 30 7.74 26.80 26.98
CA TRP A 30 6.53 26.04 26.66
C TRP A 30 5.36 26.32 27.61
N ARG A 31 5.62 26.52 28.90
CA ARG A 31 4.59 26.91 29.88
C ARG A 31 3.96 28.26 29.55
N HIS A 32 4.76 29.24 29.12
CA HIS A 32 4.28 30.57 28.82
C HIS A 32 3.40 30.62 27.55
N LEU A 33 3.70 29.78 26.55
CA LEU A 33 2.89 29.67 25.33
C LEU A 33 1.57 28.93 25.54
N ILE A 34 1.57 27.87 26.37
CA ILE A 34 0.35 27.11 26.70
C ILE A 34 -0.67 27.97 27.47
N GLN A 35 -0.17 28.88 28.31
CA GLN A 35 -1.00 29.81 29.09
C GLN A 35 -1.60 30.95 28.23
N GLN A 36 -0.90 31.37 27.16
CA GLN A 36 -1.43 32.36 26.19
C GLN A 36 -2.49 31.78 25.24
N CYS A 37 -2.54 30.46 25.08
CA CYS A 37 -3.53 29.78 24.23
C CYS A 37 -4.76 29.24 24.99
N GLY A 38 -4.93 29.57 26.27
CA GLY A 38 -6.16 29.25 27.02
C GLY A 38 -6.38 27.76 27.33
N MET A 39 -5.34 26.92 27.31
CA MET A 39 -5.46 25.50 27.63
C MET A 39 -5.18 25.23 29.12
N THR A 40 -6.09 24.54 29.80
CA THR A 40 -5.90 24.08 31.18
C THR A 40 -5.31 22.68 31.23
N VAL A 41 -4.27 22.48 32.04
CA VAL A 41 -3.72 21.16 32.37
C VAL A 41 -4.36 20.70 33.67
N ARG A 42 -5.18 19.64 33.64
CA ARG A 42 -5.67 18.96 34.85
C ARG A 42 -4.76 17.79 35.19
N SER A 43 -4.06 17.88 36.32
CA SER A 43 -3.43 16.74 36.99
C SER A 43 -4.44 16.09 37.94
N GLY A 44 -4.75 14.82 37.76
CA GLY A 44 -5.58 14.05 38.68
C GLY A 44 -5.09 12.60 38.77
N TRP A 45 -4.75 12.17 39.98
CA TRP A 45 -4.48 10.78 40.31
C TRP A 45 -5.80 10.08 40.66
N ILE A 46 -6.03 8.89 40.14
CA ILE A 46 -7.05 7.97 40.65
C ILE A 46 -6.35 6.63 40.89
N CYS A 47 -6.08 6.31 42.15
CA CYS A 47 -5.72 4.95 42.57
C CYS A 47 -7.02 4.16 42.82
N ARG A 48 -7.13 2.96 42.27
CA ARG A 48 -8.07 1.94 42.77
C ARG A 48 -7.32 1.03 43.75
N PRO A 49 -7.92 0.64 44.89
CA PRO A 49 -7.29 -0.32 45.78
C PRO A 49 -7.53 -1.75 45.27
N THR A 50 -6.47 -2.55 45.20
CA THR A 50 -6.57 -4.01 45.24
C THR A 50 -5.92 -4.47 46.53
N HIS A 51 -6.71 -5.10 47.39
CA HIS A 51 -6.24 -5.84 48.55
C HIS A 51 -5.29 -6.95 48.10
N THR A 52 -4.09 -7.01 48.67
CA THR A 52 -3.46 -8.26 49.13
C THR A 52 -2.20 -7.92 49.93
N ASN A 53 -2.13 -8.50 51.13
CA ASN A 53 -1.01 -8.43 52.06
C ASN A 53 0.25 -9.08 51.47
N GLN A 54 1.37 -8.37 51.48
CA GLN A 54 2.69 -8.93 51.83
C GLN A 54 3.72 -7.79 52.00
N GLN A 55 4.47 -7.86 53.09
CA GLN A 55 5.56 -6.95 53.46
C GLN A 55 6.88 -7.32 52.77
N ILE A 56 7.89 -6.43 52.93
CA ILE A 56 9.37 -6.58 52.78
C ILE A 56 9.93 -5.84 51.51
N PRO A 57 11.12 -5.19 51.54
CA PRO A 57 11.41 -3.84 52.05
C PRO A 57 12.04 -2.90 50.98
N HIS A 58 12.34 -1.68 51.40
CA HIS A 58 12.91 -0.58 50.61
C HIS A 58 14.19 -0.88 49.82
N THR A 59 14.25 -0.40 48.56
CA THR A 59 15.46 0.25 48.02
C THR A 59 15.06 1.32 47.00
N THR A 60 15.37 2.57 47.34
CA THR A 60 15.20 3.76 46.50
C THR A 60 16.37 3.87 45.54
N ILE A 61 16.12 3.87 44.22
CA ILE A 61 16.99 4.53 43.23
C ILE A 61 16.08 5.34 42.30
N LEU A 62 16.16 6.66 42.44
CA LEU A 62 15.59 7.65 41.53
C LEU A 62 16.52 7.81 40.33
N SER A 63 16.10 7.43 39.13
CA SER A 63 16.50 8.12 37.89
C SER A 63 15.62 7.70 36.70
N GLY A 64 15.23 8.67 35.89
CA GLY A 64 14.67 8.44 34.55
C GLY A 64 13.16 8.62 34.42
N VAL A 65 12.68 9.86 34.43
CA VAL A 65 11.35 10.17 33.87
C VAL A 65 11.42 9.97 32.36
N ARG A 66 10.83 8.88 31.85
CA ARG A 66 10.44 8.77 30.44
C ARG A 66 9.04 9.35 30.28
N LEU A 67 8.94 10.47 29.56
CA LEU A 67 7.66 10.99 29.09
C LEU A 67 7.19 10.10 27.93
N TYR A 68 6.22 9.23 28.19
CA TYR A 68 5.47 8.56 27.13
C TYR A 68 4.31 9.44 26.73
N CYS A 69 4.29 9.92 25.49
CA CYS A 69 3.09 10.46 24.87
C CYS A 69 2.20 9.27 24.48
N THR A 70 1.32 8.84 25.38
CA THR A 70 0.26 7.89 25.05
C THR A 70 -0.82 8.65 24.29
N ARG A 71 -0.79 8.55 22.96
CA ARG A 71 -1.92 8.96 22.12
C ARG A 71 -3.00 7.89 22.26
N THR A 72 -3.85 8.02 23.27
CA THR A 72 -5.08 7.24 23.40
C THR A 72 -6.02 7.71 22.30
N ILE A 73 -6.00 7.03 21.15
CA ILE A 73 -7.03 7.20 20.13
C ILE A 73 -8.30 6.56 20.69
N LYS A 74 -9.15 7.38 21.31
CA LYS A 74 -10.56 7.02 21.45
C LYS A 74 -11.17 7.01 20.06
N GLU A 75 -11.66 5.86 19.63
CA GLU A 75 -12.58 5.78 18.49
C GLU A 75 -13.79 6.68 18.75
N PRO A 76 -14.22 7.50 17.78
CA PRO A 76 -15.58 7.99 17.75
C PRO A 76 -16.40 7.14 16.76
N HIS A 77 -17.37 6.41 17.30
CA HIS A 77 -18.51 5.95 16.54
C HIS A 77 -19.45 7.13 16.23
N GLN A 78 -19.87 7.18 14.96
CA GLN A 78 -21.08 7.81 14.38
C GLN A 78 -21.25 9.33 14.46
N TYR A 79 -21.19 9.98 13.29
CA TYR A 79 -22.32 10.77 12.77
C TYR A 79 -22.39 10.64 11.24
N LEU A 80 -23.59 10.30 10.77
CA LEU A 80 -24.05 10.45 9.40
C LEU A 80 -24.22 11.96 9.13
N SER A 81 -23.49 12.49 8.16
CA SER A 81 -23.85 13.71 7.44
C SER A 81 -23.28 13.66 6.02
N GLU A 82 -24.08 14.14 5.08
CA GLU A 82 -23.91 14.06 3.63
C GLU A 82 -22.59 14.67 3.13
N PRO A 83 -21.96 14.13 2.08
CA PRO A 83 -20.88 14.84 1.41
C PRO A 83 -21.49 15.89 0.47
N GLN A 84 -21.37 17.17 0.85
CA GLN A 84 -21.42 18.26 -0.12
C GLN A 84 -20.29 18.10 -1.14
N ASP A 85 -20.62 18.32 -2.41
CA ASP A 85 -19.75 18.26 -3.58
C ASP A 85 -18.48 19.10 -3.38
N LYS A 86 -17.38 18.43 -3.02
CA LYS A 86 -16.04 18.93 -3.32
C LYS A 86 -15.71 18.46 -4.73
N GLN A 87 -15.75 19.40 -5.68
CA GLN A 87 -15.15 19.22 -7.00
C GLN A 87 -13.74 18.66 -6.81
N LYS A 88 -13.57 17.38 -7.13
CA LYS A 88 -12.25 16.78 -7.29
C LYS A 88 -11.68 17.37 -8.55
N HIS A 89 -10.84 18.39 -8.42
CA HIS A 89 -9.83 18.64 -9.43
C HIS A 89 -8.99 17.38 -9.55
N HIS A 90 -9.23 16.61 -10.61
CA HIS A 90 -8.26 15.60 -11.03
C HIS A 90 -6.98 16.36 -11.36
N PRO A 91 -5.86 16.10 -10.67
CA PRO A 91 -4.58 16.65 -11.11
C PRO A 91 -4.37 16.19 -12.55
N ALA A 92 -4.04 17.12 -13.44
CA ALA A 92 -3.66 16.77 -14.80
C ALA A 92 -2.52 15.76 -14.72
N ILE A 93 -2.69 14.61 -15.35
CA ILE A 93 -1.60 13.66 -15.57
C ILE A 93 -0.74 14.33 -16.63
N LEU A 94 0.36 14.96 -16.21
CA LEU A 94 1.35 15.49 -17.12
C LEU A 94 1.95 14.33 -17.91
N THR A 95 2.05 14.47 -19.23
CA THR A 95 2.76 13.51 -20.07
C THR A 95 4.26 13.56 -19.75
N GLY A 96 5.01 12.47 -20.00
CA GLY A 96 6.47 12.45 -19.81
C GLY A 96 7.15 13.64 -20.51
N GLU A 97 6.64 14.01 -21.69
CA GLU A 97 7.06 15.15 -22.50
C GLU A 97 6.83 16.52 -21.84
N GLN A 98 5.78 16.67 -21.03
CA GLN A 98 5.50 17.91 -20.27
C GLN A 98 6.33 18.02 -18.99
N ILE A 99 6.69 16.89 -18.38
CA ILE A 99 7.65 16.85 -17.26
C ILE A 99 9.05 17.17 -17.77
N LEU A 100 9.43 16.58 -18.91
CA LEU A 100 10.68 16.85 -19.62
C LEU A 100 10.81 18.33 -20.00
N ASN A 101 9.79 18.96 -20.58
CA ASN A 101 9.89 20.39 -20.92
C ASN A 101 10.04 21.29 -19.68
N ASN A 102 9.55 20.89 -18.51
CA ASN A 102 9.77 21.66 -17.28
C ASN A 102 11.12 21.38 -16.59
N ILE A 103 11.73 20.20 -16.84
CA ILE A 103 13.04 19.81 -16.27
C ILE A 103 14.20 20.22 -17.21
N LEU A 104 14.02 20.08 -18.52
CA LEU A 104 15.07 20.23 -19.53
C LEU A 104 15.32 21.66 -19.99
N ILE A 105 14.35 22.56 -19.85
CA ILE A 105 14.52 23.93 -20.38
C ILE A 105 15.58 24.72 -19.61
N ASP A 106 15.95 24.31 -18.37
CA ASP A 106 16.96 25.01 -17.55
C ASP A 106 18.03 24.11 -16.88
N ASN A 107 18.08 22.79 -17.10
CA ASN A 107 18.99 21.89 -16.35
C ASN A 107 19.73 20.86 -17.21
N TYR A 108 20.75 21.33 -17.95
CA TYR A 108 21.67 20.52 -18.76
C TYR A 108 22.29 19.34 -17.99
N GLU A 109 22.59 19.53 -16.71
CA GLU A 109 23.20 18.50 -15.88
C GLU A 109 22.24 17.34 -15.56
N ALA A 110 20.94 17.61 -15.36
CA ALA A 110 19.94 16.57 -15.19
C ALA A 110 19.81 15.70 -16.45
N HIS A 111 19.90 16.31 -17.64
CA HIS A 111 19.90 15.57 -18.90
C HIS A 111 21.09 14.59 -19.00
N ILE A 112 22.29 15.01 -18.56
CA ILE A 112 23.47 14.13 -18.53
C ILE A 112 23.24 12.93 -17.60
N VAL A 113 22.64 13.14 -16.43
CA VAL A 113 22.35 12.04 -15.49
C VAL A 113 21.36 11.03 -16.11
N LEU A 114 20.30 11.53 -16.75
CA LEU A 114 19.31 10.69 -17.44
C LEU A 114 19.97 9.89 -18.57
N LYS A 115 20.76 10.54 -19.42
CA LYS A 115 21.47 9.88 -20.52
C LYS A 115 22.46 8.83 -20.01
N THR A 116 23.13 9.11 -18.90
CA THR A 116 24.04 8.15 -18.25
C THR A 116 23.31 6.93 -17.70
N LEU A 117 22.10 7.10 -17.15
CA LEU A 117 21.24 5.98 -16.74
C LEU A 117 20.85 5.09 -17.92
N GLU A 118 20.51 5.69 -19.06
CA GLU A 118 20.22 4.96 -20.29
C GLU A 118 21.45 4.19 -20.77
N ASP A 119 22.59 4.86 -20.91
CA ASP A 119 23.78 4.30 -21.56
C ASP A 119 24.47 3.24 -20.68
N LEU A 120 24.54 3.42 -19.35
CA LEU A 120 25.21 2.48 -18.45
C LEU A 120 24.36 1.27 -18.07
N PHE A 121 23.04 1.46 -17.97
CA PHE A 121 22.11 0.47 -17.41
C PHE A 121 21.01 0.02 -18.39
N ASP A 122 20.98 0.49 -19.63
CA ASP A 122 19.95 0.13 -20.62
C ASP A 122 18.52 0.35 -20.05
N ILE A 123 18.34 1.48 -19.37
CA ILE A 123 17.07 1.89 -18.78
C ILE A 123 16.39 2.83 -19.77
N ASN A 124 15.10 2.62 -20.06
CA ASN A 124 14.38 3.54 -20.94
C ASN A 124 14.16 4.92 -20.28
N GLU A 125 13.99 5.93 -21.12
CA GLU A 125 13.84 7.33 -20.71
C GLU A 125 12.75 7.52 -19.62
N GLU A 126 11.57 6.92 -19.81
CA GLU A 126 10.44 7.03 -18.87
C GLU A 126 10.83 6.55 -17.45
N LYS A 127 11.51 5.42 -17.36
CA LYS A 127 11.98 4.87 -16.07
C LYS A 127 13.14 5.67 -15.51
N ALA A 128 14.06 6.15 -16.35
CA ALA A 128 15.15 7.01 -15.92
C ALA A 128 14.61 8.29 -15.27
N ILE A 129 13.61 8.92 -15.90
CA ILE A 129 12.87 10.06 -15.34
C ILE A 129 12.21 9.68 -14.02
N GLN A 130 11.49 8.56 -13.96
CA GLN A 130 10.83 8.11 -12.72
C GLN A 130 11.82 7.91 -11.57
N MET A 131 13.02 7.39 -11.85
CA MET A 131 14.07 7.18 -10.87
C MET A 131 14.69 8.52 -10.41
N PHE A 132 14.92 9.43 -11.34
CA PHE A 132 15.49 10.75 -11.09
C PHE A 132 14.52 11.67 -10.33
N SER A 133 13.23 11.62 -10.64
CA SER A 133 12.17 12.37 -9.92
C SER A 133 11.87 11.82 -8.51
N SER A 134 12.68 10.89 -8.00
CA SER A 134 12.60 10.53 -6.59
C SER A 134 13.18 11.67 -5.76
N LYS A 135 12.45 12.08 -4.71
CA LYS A 135 12.84 13.21 -3.83
C LYS A 135 14.32 13.19 -3.41
N THR A 136 14.90 12.01 -3.25
CA THR A 136 16.27 11.84 -2.80
C THR A 136 17.30 12.13 -3.90
N ALA A 137 16.99 11.87 -5.17
CA ALA A 137 17.87 12.20 -6.29
C ALA A 137 17.78 13.69 -6.66
N GLU A 138 16.61 14.32 -6.54
CA GLU A 138 16.42 15.76 -6.80
C GLU A 138 17.25 16.66 -5.86
N GLU A 139 17.52 16.21 -4.64
CA GLU A 139 18.26 16.98 -3.63
C GLU A 139 19.79 16.82 -3.75
N MET A 140 20.28 15.93 -4.63
CA MET A 140 21.72 15.66 -4.80
C MET A 140 22.35 16.49 -5.91
N HIS A 141 23.64 16.79 -5.75
CA HIS A 141 24.44 17.38 -6.81
C HIS A 141 24.61 16.37 -7.95
N HIS A 142 24.39 16.79 -9.21
CA HIS A 142 24.41 15.87 -10.35
C HIS A 142 25.76 15.15 -10.53
N ALA A 143 26.87 15.84 -10.25
CA ALA A 143 28.20 15.22 -10.28
C ALA A 143 28.32 14.04 -9.28
N ASP A 144 27.70 14.14 -8.10
CA ASP A 144 27.68 13.05 -7.12
C ASP A 144 26.84 11.88 -7.62
N LEU A 145 25.70 12.15 -8.24
CA LEU A 145 24.87 11.12 -8.87
C LEU A 145 25.64 10.36 -9.96
N LEU A 146 26.34 11.07 -10.85
CA LEU A 146 27.16 10.45 -11.90
C LEU A 146 28.25 9.55 -11.31
N ASN A 147 28.98 10.03 -10.31
CA ASN A 147 30.00 9.25 -9.61
C ASN A 147 29.41 7.99 -8.94
N THR A 148 28.20 8.11 -8.38
CA THR A 148 27.48 6.98 -7.78
C THR A 148 27.01 5.99 -8.84
N LEU A 149 26.53 6.43 -10.00
CA LEU A 149 26.16 5.56 -11.12
C LEU A 149 27.37 4.79 -11.66
N HIS A 150 28.50 5.46 -11.86
CA HIS A 150 29.75 4.80 -12.25
C HIS A 150 30.19 3.79 -11.19
N THR A 151 30.11 4.16 -9.90
CA THR A 151 30.42 3.23 -8.80
C THR A 151 29.54 1.97 -8.84
N LEU A 152 28.23 2.13 -9.07
CA LEU A 152 27.30 0.99 -9.19
C LEU A 152 27.64 0.11 -10.40
N LYS A 153 28.02 0.73 -11.53
CA LYS A 153 28.45 0.02 -12.73
C LYS A 153 29.77 -0.74 -12.53
N GLU A 154 30.75 -0.13 -11.87
CA GLU A 154 32.04 -0.73 -11.51
C GLU A 154 31.88 -2.01 -10.67
N HIS A 155 30.78 -2.13 -9.91
CA HIS A 155 30.48 -3.28 -9.05
C HIS A 155 29.43 -4.22 -9.66
N ASP A 156 29.21 -4.14 -10.98
CA ASP A 156 28.30 -4.98 -11.75
C ASP A 156 26.86 -5.02 -11.21
N ILE A 157 26.38 -3.91 -10.65
CA ILE A 157 24.99 -3.84 -10.19
C ILE A 157 24.04 -3.84 -11.39
N PRO A 158 23.10 -4.78 -11.49
CA PRO A 158 22.29 -4.92 -12.69
C PRO A 158 21.15 -3.90 -12.71
N SER A 159 20.79 -3.45 -13.90
CA SER A 159 19.81 -2.37 -14.12
C SER A 159 18.43 -2.64 -13.51
N HIS A 160 17.94 -3.88 -13.64
CA HIS A 160 16.67 -4.29 -13.07
C HIS A 160 16.66 -4.23 -11.52
N GLN A 161 17.82 -4.35 -10.86
CA GLN A 161 17.94 -4.15 -9.41
C GLN A 161 17.95 -2.66 -9.06
N LEU A 162 18.70 -1.86 -9.81
CA LEU A 162 18.73 -0.40 -9.63
C LEU A 162 17.32 0.21 -9.74
N GLN A 163 16.51 -0.26 -10.71
CA GLN A 163 15.10 0.14 -10.86
C GLN A 163 14.23 -0.21 -9.63
N ARG A 164 14.53 -1.27 -8.89
CA ARG A 164 13.77 -1.67 -7.69
C ARG A 164 14.18 -0.88 -6.45
N ILE A 165 15.41 -0.39 -6.39
CA ILE A 165 15.96 0.36 -5.27
C ILE A 165 16.62 1.68 -5.71
N PRO A 166 15.88 2.60 -6.37
CA PRO A 166 16.46 3.84 -6.90
C PRO A 166 17.08 4.74 -5.83
N TRP A 167 16.64 4.60 -4.57
CA TRP A 167 17.22 5.30 -3.42
C TRP A 167 18.71 5.00 -3.21
N ILE A 168 19.28 3.94 -3.79
CA ILE A 168 20.72 3.66 -3.66
C ILE A 168 21.58 4.78 -4.28
N MET A 169 21.04 5.50 -5.26
CA MET A 169 21.72 6.64 -5.89
C MET A 169 21.88 7.83 -4.93
N ALA A 170 21.11 7.84 -3.82
CA ALA A 170 21.16 8.84 -2.76
C ALA A 170 22.50 8.91 -2.01
N HIS A 171 23.31 7.86 -2.10
CA HIS A 171 24.59 7.80 -1.41
C HIS A 171 25.65 8.56 -2.20
N SER A 172 26.58 9.21 -1.49
CA SER A 172 27.81 9.65 -2.12
C SER A 172 28.62 8.44 -2.60
N ALA A 173 29.36 8.59 -3.69
CA ALA A 173 30.18 7.51 -4.25
C ALA A 173 31.16 6.93 -3.21
N GLY A 174 31.78 7.78 -2.38
CA GLY A 174 32.68 7.36 -1.32
C GLY A 174 31.99 6.53 -0.22
N GLU A 175 30.82 6.99 0.27
CA GLU A 175 30.02 6.24 1.24
C GLU A 175 29.59 4.88 0.67
N LEU A 176 29.11 4.87 -0.58
CA LEU A 176 28.66 3.66 -1.24
C LEU A 176 29.80 2.65 -1.44
N LYS A 177 30.98 3.08 -1.93
CA LYS A 177 32.17 2.22 -2.05
C LYS A 177 32.53 1.59 -0.71
N HIS A 178 32.55 2.39 0.37
CA HIS A 178 32.86 1.88 1.70
C HIS A 178 31.84 0.84 2.20
N LYS A 179 30.54 1.08 1.98
CA LYS A 179 29.48 0.12 2.32
C LYS A 179 29.57 -1.15 1.49
N LEU A 180 29.79 -1.05 0.18
CA LEU A 180 29.93 -2.22 -0.70
C LEU A 180 31.11 -3.09 -0.27
N GLN A 181 32.26 -2.49 0.02
CA GLN A 181 33.42 -3.20 0.58
C GLN A 181 33.07 -3.91 1.88
N LYS A 182 32.36 -3.23 2.80
CA LYS A 182 31.90 -3.84 4.05
C LYS A 182 31.01 -5.05 3.82
N LEU A 183 30.07 -4.97 2.87
CA LEU A 183 29.13 -6.06 2.58
C LEU A 183 29.81 -7.34 2.04
N ARG A 184 31.05 -7.24 1.53
CA ARG A 184 31.86 -8.37 1.07
C ARG A 184 32.64 -9.06 2.18
N GLU A 185 32.68 -8.51 3.38
CA GLU A 185 33.34 -9.17 4.49
C GLU A 185 32.66 -10.51 4.81
N PRO A 186 33.40 -11.46 5.42
CA PRO A 186 32.86 -12.76 5.81
C PRO A 186 31.57 -12.64 6.62
N TYR A 187 30.67 -13.60 6.42
CA TYR A 187 29.35 -13.74 7.06
C TYR A 187 28.29 -12.70 6.66
N LEU A 188 28.60 -11.70 5.81
CA LEU A 188 27.60 -10.76 5.27
C LEU A 188 26.97 -11.24 3.95
N PHE A 189 27.60 -11.00 2.80
CA PHE A 189 27.02 -11.36 1.50
C PHE A 189 28.03 -11.94 0.52
N LEU A 190 27.59 -12.95 -0.22
CA LEU A 190 28.38 -13.63 -1.26
C LEU A 190 28.53 -12.81 -2.54
N SER A 191 27.74 -11.76 -2.74
CA SER A 191 27.78 -10.84 -3.88
C SER A 191 27.36 -9.42 -3.46
N TYR A 192 27.78 -8.40 -4.22
CA TYR A 192 27.30 -7.03 -4.00
C TYR A 192 25.79 -6.92 -4.20
N THR A 193 25.26 -7.64 -5.20
CA THR A 193 23.84 -7.68 -5.54
C THR A 193 22.99 -8.23 -4.40
N ASP A 194 23.45 -9.25 -3.69
CA ASP A 194 22.73 -9.82 -2.55
C ASP A 194 22.63 -8.83 -1.39
N GLY A 195 23.72 -8.11 -1.12
CA GLY A 195 23.82 -7.19 0.02
C GLY A 195 23.29 -5.79 -0.24
N LEU A 196 22.99 -5.42 -1.49
CA LEU A 196 22.76 -4.02 -1.89
C LEU A 196 21.66 -3.32 -1.08
N GLY A 197 20.60 -4.04 -0.71
CA GLY A 197 19.55 -3.52 0.15
C GLY A 197 20.07 -3.01 1.51
N PHE A 198 21.11 -3.63 2.06
CA PHE A 198 21.70 -3.27 3.35
C PHE A 198 22.49 -1.95 3.31
N CYS A 199 22.81 -1.43 2.12
CA CYS A 199 23.37 -0.08 1.99
C CYS A 199 22.44 1.00 2.54
N HIS A 200 21.13 0.71 2.69
CA HIS A 200 20.18 1.58 3.37
C HIS A 200 20.58 1.91 4.82
N TYR A 201 21.34 1.03 5.47
CA TYR A 201 21.74 1.22 6.86
C TYR A 201 23.06 2.00 7.00
N PRO A 202 23.22 2.73 8.11
CA PRO A 202 24.52 3.27 8.50
C PRO A 202 25.54 2.16 8.75
N MET A 203 26.82 2.45 8.49
CA MET A 203 27.95 1.51 8.68
C MET A 203 27.97 0.80 10.04
N PRO A 204 27.77 1.48 11.19
CA PRO A 204 27.75 0.80 12.50
C PRO A 204 26.69 -0.31 12.57
N LYS A 205 25.54 -0.12 11.92
CA LYS A 205 24.45 -1.09 11.90
C LYS A 205 24.77 -2.29 11.00
N ILE A 206 25.43 -2.07 9.87
CA ILE A 206 25.94 -3.17 9.01
C ILE A 206 26.93 -4.04 9.80
N SER A 207 27.84 -3.42 10.55
CA SER A 207 28.76 -4.13 11.45
C SER A 207 28.03 -4.89 12.57
N THR A 208 26.92 -4.37 13.10
CA THR A 208 26.08 -5.12 14.05
C THR A 208 25.52 -6.38 13.41
N PHE A 209 24.97 -6.29 12.19
CA PHE A 209 24.44 -7.46 11.49
C PHE A 209 25.48 -8.55 11.27
N GLN A 210 26.70 -8.17 10.90
CA GLN A 210 27.79 -9.15 10.75
C GLN A 210 28.06 -9.90 12.06
N LYS A 211 28.13 -9.20 13.20
CA LYS A 211 28.31 -9.82 14.52
C LYS A 211 27.15 -10.76 14.86
N ASP A 212 25.92 -10.35 14.57
CA ASP A 212 24.73 -11.16 14.79
C ASP A 212 24.75 -12.43 13.92
N PHE A 213 25.12 -12.31 12.64
CA PHE A 213 25.23 -13.44 11.72
C PHE A 213 26.34 -14.41 12.11
N ILE A 214 27.49 -13.92 12.58
CA ILE A 214 28.56 -14.78 13.12
C ILE A 214 28.05 -15.58 14.31
N ARG A 215 27.37 -14.93 15.26
CA ARG A 215 26.83 -15.59 16.45
C ARG A 215 25.80 -16.67 16.11
N GLU A 216 25.02 -16.46 15.05
CA GLU A 216 23.98 -17.39 14.62
C GLU A 216 24.45 -18.44 13.59
N ALA A 217 25.69 -18.37 13.11
CA ALA A 217 26.18 -19.20 12.00
C ALA A 217 25.97 -20.72 12.23
N ALA A 218 26.16 -21.20 13.46
CA ALA A 218 25.96 -22.60 13.82
C ALA A 218 24.51 -23.11 13.61
N ARG A 219 23.52 -22.21 13.58
CA ARG A 219 22.11 -22.55 13.33
C ARG A 219 21.82 -22.81 11.84
N PHE A 220 22.71 -22.36 10.96
CA PHE A 220 22.52 -22.39 9.50
C PHE A 220 23.71 -23.07 8.81
N PRO A 221 23.99 -24.36 9.09
CA PRO A 221 25.23 -25.01 8.61
C PRO A 221 25.38 -25.04 7.09
N ASN A 222 24.26 -24.98 6.35
CA ASN A 222 24.23 -25.05 4.88
C ASN A 222 24.07 -23.68 4.21
N HIS A 223 24.05 -22.59 4.99
CA HIS A 223 23.84 -21.24 4.45
C HIS A 223 24.82 -20.25 5.09
N PRO A 224 25.34 -19.26 4.34
CA PRO A 224 26.31 -18.29 4.89
C PRO A 224 25.79 -17.54 6.13
N ASN A 225 24.49 -17.25 6.14
CA ASN A 225 23.78 -16.66 7.27
C ASN A 225 22.27 -16.85 7.10
N ARG A 226 21.51 -16.34 8.08
CA ARG A 226 20.05 -16.44 8.11
C ARG A 226 19.34 -15.83 6.91
N ILE A 227 19.91 -14.83 6.25
CA ILE A 227 19.28 -14.16 5.10
C ILE A 227 19.22 -15.11 3.92
N TYR A 228 20.33 -15.79 3.63
CA TYR A 228 20.37 -16.84 2.61
C TYR A 228 19.41 -17.97 2.94
N TYR A 229 19.39 -18.40 4.21
CA TYR A 229 18.47 -19.43 4.68
C TYR A 229 16.99 -19.05 4.48
N LEU A 230 16.58 -17.85 4.89
CA LEU A 230 15.20 -17.39 4.77
C LEU A 230 14.79 -17.15 3.30
N ALA A 231 15.69 -16.62 2.47
CA ALA A 231 15.45 -16.44 1.05
C ALA A 231 15.24 -17.79 0.34
N ASP A 232 16.06 -18.80 0.66
CA ASP A 232 15.93 -20.16 0.16
C ASP A 232 14.62 -20.82 0.62
N ARG A 233 14.27 -20.71 1.90
CA ARG A 233 12.98 -21.18 2.45
C ARG A 233 11.78 -20.54 1.73
N LEU A 234 11.87 -19.26 1.40
CA LEU A 234 10.84 -18.56 0.63
C LEU A 234 10.97 -18.75 -0.87
N LYS A 235 11.99 -19.46 -1.38
CA LYS A 235 12.24 -19.67 -2.81
C LYS A 235 12.30 -18.36 -3.59
N VAL A 236 12.97 -17.35 -3.04
CA VAL A 236 13.16 -16.03 -3.65
C VAL A 236 14.64 -15.70 -3.77
N PRO A 237 15.07 -14.97 -4.82
CA PRO A 237 16.46 -14.54 -4.92
C PRO A 237 16.88 -13.71 -3.70
N VAL A 238 18.10 -13.93 -3.20
CA VAL A 238 18.62 -13.24 -2.00
C VAL A 238 18.62 -11.72 -2.19
N ALA A 239 19.08 -11.24 -3.34
CA ALA A 239 18.96 -9.84 -3.75
C ALA A 239 17.53 -9.28 -3.59
N ARG A 240 16.52 -10.01 -4.07
CA ARG A 240 15.11 -9.59 -3.95
C ARG A 240 14.65 -9.60 -2.49
N PHE A 241 15.07 -10.60 -1.72
CA PHE A 241 14.75 -10.72 -0.31
C PHE A 241 15.31 -9.53 0.49
N THR A 242 16.59 -9.20 0.33
CA THR A 242 17.24 -8.10 1.05
C THR A 242 16.59 -6.74 0.76
N GLU A 243 16.23 -6.47 -0.49
CA GLU A 243 15.54 -5.24 -0.91
C GLU A 243 14.16 -5.05 -0.25
N VAL A 244 13.47 -6.15 0.07
CA VAL A 244 12.16 -6.09 0.71
C VAL A 244 12.32 -5.95 2.22
N ILE A 245 13.14 -6.79 2.83
CA ILE A 245 13.24 -6.86 4.29
C ILE A 245 13.84 -5.60 4.89
N ILE A 246 14.63 -4.81 4.15
CA ILE A 246 15.23 -3.57 4.68
C ILE A 246 14.17 -2.58 5.19
N LYS A 247 12.93 -2.61 4.69
CA LYS A 247 11.86 -1.75 5.19
C LYS A 247 11.40 -2.16 6.60
N ARG A 248 11.62 -3.42 6.99
CA ARG A 248 11.10 -4.07 8.20
C ARG A 248 12.06 -5.12 8.77
N TYR A 249 13.35 -4.81 8.77
CA TYR A 249 14.38 -5.80 9.07
C TYR A 249 14.27 -6.41 10.47
N SER A 250 13.72 -5.66 11.42
CA SER A 250 13.48 -6.13 12.80
C SER A 250 12.58 -7.36 12.85
N LEU A 251 11.69 -7.55 11.87
CA LEU A 251 10.85 -8.76 11.79
C LEU A 251 11.66 -10.01 11.47
N PHE A 252 12.76 -9.85 10.73
CA PHE A 252 13.57 -10.95 10.22
C PHE A 252 14.86 -11.17 11.04
N LEU A 253 15.17 -10.27 11.98
CA LEU A 253 16.29 -10.40 12.93
C LEU A 253 15.87 -10.72 14.36
N ALA A 254 14.57 -10.79 14.63
CA ALA A 254 14.07 -11.40 15.86
C ALA A 254 14.37 -12.91 15.89
N ASP A 255 13.82 -13.61 16.89
CA ASP A 255 13.84 -15.07 16.92
C ASP A 255 13.38 -15.62 15.56
N ILE A 256 14.10 -16.61 15.05
CA ILE A 256 13.85 -17.10 13.69
C ILE A 256 12.66 -18.06 13.66
N GLU A 257 12.39 -18.74 14.77
CA GLU A 257 11.36 -19.77 14.91
C GLU A 257 9.96 -19.24 14.55
N PRO A 258 9.52 -18.06 15.05
CA PRO A 258 8.26 -17.47 14.60
C PRO A 258 8.18 -17.19 13.10
N VAL A 259 9.31 -16.80 12.49
CA VAL A 259 9.37 -16.54 11.05
C VAL A 259 9.26 -17.87 10.28
N GLU A 260 9.99 -18.90 10.70
CA GLU A 260 9.93 -20.23 10.08
C GLU A 260 8.56 -20.88 10.19
N GLU A 261 7.92 -20.78 11.35
CA GLU A 261 6.55 -21.28 11.54
C GLU A 261 5.57 -20.55 10.62
N MET A 262 5.73 -19.23 10.46
CA MET A 262 4.89 -18.48 9.52
C MET A 262 5.15 -18.88 8.06
N ILE A 263 6.41 -19.11 7.67
CA ILE A 263 6.76 -19.64 6.34
C ILE A 263 6.12 -21.03 6.13
N ASN A 264 6.19 -21.91 7.13
CA ASN A 264 5.56 -23.24 7.08
C ASN A 264 4.05 -23.14 6.87
N ILE A 265 3.38 -22.22 7.58
CA ILE A 265 1.95 -21.94 7.38
C ILE A 265 1.69 -21.50 5.93
N PHE A 266 2.47 -20.55 5.40
CA PHE A 266 2.26 -20.08 4.02
C PHE A 266 2.48 -21.17 2.98
N GLN A 267 3.49 -22.01 3.14
CA GLN A 267 3.76 -23.14 2.27
C GLN A 267 2.64 -24.20 2.35
N LYS A 268 2.18 -24.53 3.56
CA LYS A 268 1.08 -25.47 3.81
C LYS A 268 -0.20 -25.06 3.08
N TYR A 269 -0.52 -23.76 3.04
CA TYR A 269 -1.71 -23.23 2.36
C TYR A 269 -1.45 -22.75 0.92
N GLY A 270 -0.27 -23.03 0.36
CA GLY A 270 0.05 -22.73 -1.04
C GLY A 270 0.05 -21.23 -1.38
N LEU A 271 0.44 -20.36 -0.45
CA LEU A 271 0.63 -18.94 -0.75
C LEU A 271 1.88 -18.76 -1.62
N SER A 272 1.77 -17.92 -2.66
CA SER A 272 2.91 -17.58 -3.50
C SER A 272 3.96 -16.81 -2.71
N SER A 273 5.22 -17.18 -2.88
CA SER A 273 6.36 -16.45 -2.34
C SER A 273 6.36 -14.98 -2.74
N ASP A 274 5.99 -14.67 -3.98
CA ASP A 274 5.90 -13.29 -4.45
C ASP A 274 4.82 -12.50 -3.70
N ASP A 275 3.67 -13.12 -3.43
CA ASP A 275 2.62 -12.47 -2.64
C ASP A 275 3.11 -12.19 -1.21
N VAL A 276 3.81 -13.15 -0.59
CA VAL A 276 4.40 -13.01 0.75
C VAL A 276 5.44 -11.88 0.78
N MET A 277 6.32 -11.82 -0.22
CA MET A 277 7.34 -10.77 -0.34
C MET A 277 6.75 -9.39 -0.62
N ASN A 278 5.56 -9.32 -1.22
CA ASN A 278 4.85 -8.06 -1.41
C ASN A 278 4.10 -7.59 -0.15
N ASP A 279 3.93 -8.44 0.86
CA ASP A 279 3.32 -8.09 2.15
C ASP A 279 4.11 -8.64 3.35
N PRO A 280 5.38 -8.21 3.55
CA PRO A 280 6.24 -8.72 4.62
C PRO A 280 5.72 -8.41 6.03
N TRP A 281 4.74 -7.51 6.16
CA TRP A 281 4.07 -7.24 7.43
C TRP A 281 3.36 -8.45 8.01
N VAL A 282 3.00 -9.43 7.18
CA VAL A 282 2.32 -10.64 7.62
C VAL A 282 3.12 -11.41 8.68
N PHE A 283 4.45 -11.33 8.67
CA PHE A 283 5.33 -11.97 9.66
C PHE A 283 5.21 -11.38 11.07
N ALA A 284 4.67 -10.17 11.20
CA ALA A 284 4.43 -9.54 12.50
C ALA A 284 3.15 -10.04 13.19
N TYR A 285 2.32 -10.86 12.51
CA TYR A 285 1.01 -11.27 13.01
C TYR A 285 1.06 -12.63 13.73
N SER A 286 0.04 -12.87 14.55
CA SER A 286 -0.13 -14.13 15.26
C SER A 286 -0.26 -15.30 14.28
N ARG A 287 0.70 -16.23 14.37
CA ARG A 287 0.76 -17.49 13.61
C ARG A 287 -0.54 -18.30 13.75
N VAL A 288 -1.01 -18.48 14.98
CA VAL A 288 -2.28 -19.18 15.29
C VAL A 288 -3.47 -18.53 14.57
N LYS A 289 -3.59 -17.20 14.61
CA LYS A 289 -4.68 -16.49 13.91
C LYS A 289 -4.54 -16.54 12.39
N ALA A 290 -3.32 -16.45 11.87
CA ALA A 290 -3.03 -16.55 10.45
C ALA A 290 -3.43 -17.94 9.93
N GLU A 291 -2.98 -19.01 10.59
CA GLU A 291 -3.33 -20.39 10.24
C GLU A 291 -4.84 -20.64 10.32
N ALA A 292 -5.50 -20.25 11.41
CA ALA A 292 -6.95 -20.41 11.54
C ALA A 292 -7.73 -19.72 10.41
N ARG A 293 -7.29 -18.53 9.97
CA ARG A 293 -7.91 -17.82 8.84
C ARG A 293 -7.66 -18.50 7.51
N LEU A 294 -6.43 -18.92 7.24
CA LEU A 294 -6.11 -19.62 6.00
C LEU A 294 -6.85 -20.96 5.92
N GLN A 295 -6.94 -21.69 7.03
CA GLN A 295 -7.75 -22.91 7.16
C GLN A 295 -9.22 -22.63 6.84
N HIS A 296 -9.81 -21.60 7.46
CA HIS A 296 -11.20 -21.24 7.23
C HIS A 296 -11.47 -20.83 5.78
N ALA A 297 -10.61 -20.01 5.19
CA ALA A 297 -10.72 -19.62 3.78
C ALA A 297 -10.61 -20.84 2.85
N THR A 298 -9.69 -21.75 3.13
CA THR A 298 -9.51 -23.01 2.38
C THR A 298 -10.76 -23.89 2.49
N SER A 299 -11.36 -24.05 3.68
CA SER A 299 -12.59 -24.84 3.86
C SER A 299 -13.79 -24.28 3.09
N LEU A 300 -13.76 -22.98 2.75
CA LEU A 300 -14.77 -22.32 1.92
C LEU A 300 -14.42 -22.31 0.43
N GLY A 301 -13.32 -22.97 0.03
CA GLY A 301 -12.83 -23.02 -1.35
C GLY A 301 -12.26 -21.69 -1.87
N CYS A 302 -11.88 -20.77 -0.98
CA CYS A 302 -11.36 -19.45 -1.38
C CYS A 302 -9.96 -19.56 -1.98
N HIS A 303 -9.83 -19.41 -3.31
CA HIS A 303 -8.54 -19.42 -4.00
C HIS A 303 -8.42 -18.31 -5.07
N PRO A 304 -7.21 -17.77 -5.30
CA PRO A 304 -5.98 -17.97 -4.53
C PRO A 304 -6.04 -17.27 -3.16
N LEU A 305 -5.38 -17.87 -2.16
CA LEU A 305 -5.19 -17.26 -0.84
C LEU A 305 -4.15 -16.14 -0.91
N LYS A 306 -4.27 -15.14 -0.03
CA LYS A 306 -3.38 -13.96 -0.04
C LYS A 306 -2.94 -13.58 1.38
N PRO A 307 -1.69 -13.10 1.59
CA PRO A 307 -1.18 -12.75 2.92
C PRO A 307 -2.01 -11.72 3.68
N TRP A 308 -2.63 -10.75 2.98
CA TRP A 308 -3.46 -9.72 3.62
C TRP A 308 -4.62 -10.31 4.43
N MET A 309 -5.08 -11.52 4.08
CA MET A 309 -6.15 -12.24 4.80
C MET A 309 -5.76 -12.49 6.26
N CYS A 310 -4.48 -12.77 6.53
CA CYS A 310 -3.96 -13.05 7.87
C CYS A 310 -4.02 -11.82 8.79
N ARG A 311 -4.02 -10.60 8.23
CA ARG A 311 -3.91 -9.35 8.99
C ARG A 311 -5.14 -8.44 8.98
N CYS A 312 -6.06 -8.64 8.05
CA CYS A 312 -7.25 -7.77 7.95
C CYS A 312 -8.20 -7.92 9.17
N SER A 313 -9.24 -7.08 9.29
CA SER A 313 -10.24 -7.28 10.34
C SER A 313 -11.15 -8.46 10.03
N ASN A 314 -11.77 -9.07 11.05
CA ASN A 314 -12.72 -10.19 10.85
C ASN A 314 -13.85 -9.81 9.90
N LYS A 315 -14.41 -8.59 10.05
CA LYS A 315 -15.42 -8.06 9.13
C LYS A 315 -14.95 -8.03 7.68
N ILE A 316 -13.70 -7.65 7.39
CA ILE A 316 -13.17 -7.63 6.02
C ILE A 316 -13.01 -9.07 5.51
N PHE A 317 -12.43 -9.94 6.33
CA PHE A 317 -12.20 -11.35 6.01
C PHE A 317 -13.52 -12.09 5.70
N GLU A 318 -14.50 -12.03 6.60
CA GLU A 318 -15.81 -12.67 6.44
C GLU A 318 -16.57 -12.13 5.22
N ASN A 319 -16.51 -10.82 4.98
CA ASN A 319 -17.11 -10.23 3.79
C ASN A 319 -16.43 -10.71 2.50
N TYR A 320 -15.12 -10.93 2.52
CA TYR A 320 -14.40 -11.52 1.39
C TYR A 320 -14.86 -12.95 1.15
N CYS A 321 -14.80 -13.81 2.17
CA CYS A 321 -15.18 -15.23 2.05
C CYS A 321 -16.63 -15.38 1.59
N ARG A 322 -17.56 -14.61 2.17
CA ARG A 322 -18.98 -14.61 1.77
C ARG A 322 -19.16 -14.21 0.31
N ARG A 323 -18.45 -13.18 -0.15
CA ARG A 323 -18.51 -12.72 -1.55
C ARG A 323 -17.91 -13.75 -2.50
N TYR A 324 -16.80 -14.36 -2.12
CA TYR A 324 -16.16 -15.40 -2.89
C TYR A 324 -17.10 -16.59 -3.05
N HIS A 325 -17.64 -17.10 -1.93
CA HIS A 325 -18.56 -18.23 -1.92
C HIS A 325 -19.81 -17.94 -2.78
N ARG A 326 -20.45 -16.76 -2.61
CA ARG A 326 -21.59 -16.37 -3.45
C ARG A 326 -21.24 -16.34 -4.94
N ASN A 327 -20.09 -15.79 -5.32
CA ASN A 327 -19.68 -15.78 -6.73
C ASN A 327 -19.41 -17.19 -7.26
N SER A 328 -18.82 -18.06 -6.44
CA SER A 328 -18.56 -19.45 -6.80
C SER A 328 -19.86 -20.22 -7.01
N GLN A 329 -20.83 -20.09 -6.11
CA GLN A 329 -22.15 -20.71 -6.23
C GLN A 329 -22.88 -20.26 -7.50
N LEU A 330 -22.80 -18.97 -7.85
CA LEU A 330 -23.46 -18.45 -9.06
C LEU A 330 -22.84 -18.98 -10.35
N LEU A 331 -21.56 -19.37 -10.32
CA LEU A 331 -20.86 -19.95 -11.46
C LEU A 331 -20.83 -21.48 -11.40
N GLU A 332 -21.42 -22.10 -10.38
CA GLU A 332 -21.45 -23.55 -10.26
C GLU A 332 -22.20 -24.16 -11.45
N GLY A 333 -21.54 -25.09 -12.16
CA GLY A 333 -22.05 -25.67 -13.40
C GLY A 333 -21.77 -24.85 -14.67
N TYR A 334 -21.25 -23.63 -14.56
CA TYR A 334 -20.91 -22.78 -15.71
C TYR A 334 -19.40 -22.75 -15.96
N LYS A 335 -19.00 -22.95 -17.22
CA LYS A 335 -17.59 -22.85 -17.62
C LYS A 335 -17.06 -21.41 -17.60
N SER A 336 -17.93 -20.43 -17.76
CA SER A 336 -17.57 -19.03 -17.97
C SER A 336 -18.69 -18.09 -17.49
N ILE A 337 -18.34 -16.83 -17.21
CA ILE A 337 -19.32 -15.78 -16.94
C ILE A 337 -20.17 -15.46 -18.17
N THR A 338 -19.61 -15.61 -19.38
CA THR A 338 -20.31 -15.38 -20.65
C THR A 338 -21.43 -16.39 -20.82
N ARG A 339 -21.17 -17.67 -20.56
CA ARG A 339 -22.19 -18.73 -20.56
C ARG A 339 -23.26 -18.51 -19.50
N TYR A 340 -22.85 -18.16 -18.28
CA TYR A 340 -23.81 -17.82 -17.21
C TYR A 340 -24.77 -16.70 -17.65
N LEU A 341 -24.23 -15.63 -18.26
CA LEU A 341 -25.05 -14.50 -18.72
C LEU A 341 -25.88 -14.85 -19.95
N SER A 342 -25.38 -15.68 -20.86
CA SER A 342 -26.09 -16.06 -22.08
C SER A 342 -27.34 -16.87 -21.75
N GLU A 343 -27.23 -17.84 -20.84
CA GLU A 343 -28.38 -18.60 -20.32
C GLU A 343 -29.32 -17.68 -19.51
N ARG A 344 -28.78 -16.80 -18.66
CA ARG A 344 -29.61 -15.89 -17.84
C ARG A 344 -30.41 -14.88 -18.68
N LEU A 345 -29.85 -14.42 -19.79
CA LEU A 345 -30.43 -13.40 -20.68
C LEU A 345 -31.05 -14.00 -21.96
N GLU A 346 -31.09 -15.33 -22.08
CA GLU A 346 -31.64 -16.06 -23.23
C GLU A 346 -31.08 -15.57 -24.57
N CYS A 347 -29.77 -15.70 -24.72
CA CYS A 347 -29.05 -15.37 -25.95
C CYS A 347 -27.84 -16.28 -26.14
N ASP A 348 -27.19 -16.14 -27.29
CA ASP A 348 -26.00 -16.91 -27.64
C ASP A 348 -24.77 -16.39 -26.87
N GLU A 349 -23.83 -17.28 -26.54
CA GLU A 349 -22.62 -16.93 -25.79
C GLU A 349 -21.72 -15.98 -26.59
N GLU A 350 -21.74 -16.08 -27.92
CA GLU A 350 -21.07 -15.19 -28.87
C GLU A 350 -21.60 -13.75 -28.76
N GLU A 351 -22.90 -13.57 -28.56
CA GLU A 351 -23.50 -12.23 -28.39
C GLU A 351 -22.93 -11.56 -27.14
N ILE A 352 -22.94 -12.26 -26.00
CA ILE A 352 -22.39 -11.74 -24.73
C ILE A 352 -20.89 -11.45 -24.88
N THR A 353 -20.16 -12.35 -25.53
CA THR A 353 -18.72 -12.21 -25.76
C THR A 353 -18.41 -10.97 -26.59
N ALA A 354 -19.16 -10.73 -27.67
CA ALA A 354 -19.04 -9.52 -28.49
C ALA A 354 -19.29 -8.23 -27.66
N ARG A 355 -20.28 -8.26 -26.75
CA ARG A 355 -20.53 -7.12 -25.84
C ARG A 355 -19.37 -6.88 -24.89
N PHE A 356 -18.75 -7.93 -24.36
CA PHE A 356 -17.58 -7.83 -23.48
C PHE A 356 -16.36 -7.30 -24.23
N HIS A 357 -16.12 -7.72 -25.48
CA HIS A 357 -15.07 -7.17 -26.33
C HIS A 357 -15.27 -5.67 -26.61
N SER A 358 -16.51 -5.26 -26.88
CA SER A 358 -16.82 -3.83 -27.09
C SER A 358 -16.66 -2.97 -25.82
N ASN A 359 -16.59 -3.61 -24.64
CA ASN A 359 -16.51 -2.92 -23.36
C ASN A 359 -15.79 -3.80 -22.32
N ALA A 360 -14.46 -3.76 -22.36
CA ALA A 360 -13.59 -4.59 -21.52
C ALA A 360 -13.78 -4.38 -20.00
N VAL A 361 -14.43 -3.30 -19.57
CA VAL A 361 -14.77 -3.07 -18.15
C VAL A 361 -15.71 -4.17 -17.63
N LEU A 362 -16.52 -4.80 -18.49
CA LEU A 362 -17.43 -5.87 -18.09
C LEU A 362 -16.71 -7.11 -17.55
N TYR A 363 -15.51 -7.43 -18.04
CA TYR A 363 -14.68 -8.53 -17.50
C TYR A 363 -14.30 -8.32 -16.03
N LYS A 364 -14.32 -7.07 -15.55
CA LYS A 364 -13.99 -6.73 -14.15
C LYS A 364 -15.21 -6.75 -13.24
N VAL A 365 -16.42 -6.88 -13.79
CA VAL A 365 -17.67 -6.89 -13.02
C VAL A 365 -17.89 -8.29 -12.44
N ARG A 366 -18.24 -8.34 -11.15
CA ARG A 366 -18.48 -9.60 -10.44
C ARG A 366 -19.83 -10.20 -10.83
N VAL A 367 -19.91 -11.51 -10.91
CA VAL A 367 -21.13 -12.27 -11.24
C VAL A 367 -22.29 -11.93 -10.32
N ALA A 368 -22.08 -11.87 -8.99
CA ALA A 368 -23.14 -11.48 -8.06
C ALA A 368 -23.70 -10.06 -8.32
N LYS A 369 -22.92 -9.17 -8.92
CA LYS A 369 -23.41 -7.84 -9.31
C LYS A 369 -24.25 -7.91 -10.57
N PHE A 370 -23.86 -8.73 -11.55
CA PHE A 370 -24.72 -9.02 -12.71
C PHE A 370 -26.05 -9.60 -12.25
N GLU A 371 -26.02 -10.66 -11.43
CA GLU A 371 -27.21 -11.29 -10.88
C GLU A 371 -28.14 -10.27 -10.20
N SER A 372 -27.59 -9.46 -9.27
CA SER A 372 -28.39 -8.49 -8.52
C SER A 372 -29.03 -7.43 -9.42
N ILE A 373 -28.29 -6.90 -10.39
CA ILE A 373 -28.81 -5.89 -11.33
C ILE A 373 -29.81 -6.51 -12.32
N ILE A 374 -29.57 -7.73 -12.83
CA ILE A 374 -30.51 -8.45 -13.70
C ILE A 374 -31.82 -8.68 -12.96
N ASN A 375 -31.77 -9.23 -11.74
CA ASN A 375 -32.96 -9.49 -10.94
C ASN A 375 -33.72 -8.20 -10.63
N LEU A 376 -33.01 -7.12 -10.27
CA LEU A 376 -33.62 -5.81 -10.08
C LEU A 376 -34.36 -5.36 -11.35
N LEU A 377 -33.72 -5.40 -12.52
CA LEU A 377 -34.32 -4.92 -13.76
C LEU A 377 -35.51 -5.78 -14.21
N LEU A 378 -35.40 -7.12 -14.13
CA LEU A 378 -36.49 -8.03 -14.47
C LEU A 378 -37.70 -7.84 -13.54
N ASN A 379 -37.47 -7.70 -12.24
CA ASN A 379 -38.54 -7.45 -11.26
C ASN A 379 -39.24 -6.11 -11.48
N GLU A 380 -38.56 -5.17 -12.12
CA GLU A 380 -39.09 -3.85 -12.46
C GLU A 380 -39.78 -3.86 -13.84
N GLY A 381 -39.82 -5.01 -14.53
CA GLY A 381 -40.54 -5.19 -15.80
C GLY A 381 -39.70 -4.94 -17.06
N PHE A 382 -38.39 -4.72 -16.93
CA PHE A 382 -37.51 -4.67 -18.10
C PHE A 382 -37.33 -6.07 -18.69
N THR A 383 -37.27 -6.18 -20.01
CA THR A 383 -37.09 -7.47 -20.68
C THR A 383 -35.62 -7.89 -20.70
N LYS A 384 -35.35 -9.19 -20.90
CA LYS A 384 -33.98 -9.68 -21.13
C LYS A 384 -33.32 -9.00 -22.34
N HIS A 385 -34.10 -8.73 -23.40
CA HIS A 385 -33.64 -7.99 -24.57
C HIS A 385 -33.20 -6.54 -24.23
N ASP A 386 -33.95 -5.85 -23.38
CA ASP A 386 -33.59 -4.49 -22.93
C ASP A 386 -32.24 -4.49 -22.18
N ILE A 387 -32.03 -5.51 -21.35
CA ILE A 387 -30.79 -5.68 -20.58
C ILE A 387 -29.61 -5.98 -21.52
N ARG A 388 -29.76 -6.88 -22.49
CA ARG A 388 -28.75 -7.19 -23.52
C ARG A 388 -28.38 -5.97 -24.35
N SER A 389 -29.37 -5.16 -24.71
CA SER A 389 -29.19 -3.93 -25.47
C SER A 389 -28.42 -2.84 -24.70
N CYS A 390 -28.37 -2.92 -23.37
CA CYS A 390 -27.74 -1.90 -22.51
C CYS A 390 -26.84 -2.49 -21.41
N MET A 391 -25.93 -3.40 -21.77
CA MET A 391 -25.00 -4.02 -20.79
C MET A 391 -24.10 -3.02 -20.03
N LYS A 392 -23.95 -1.78 -20.52
CA LYS A 392 -23.24 -0.71 -19.79
C LYS A 392 -23.87 -0.41 -18.42
N VAL A 393 -25.13 -0.78 -18.18
CA VAL A 393 -25.77 -0.65 -16.86
C VAL A 393 -24.97 -1.35 -15.75
N PHE A 394 -24.31 -2.48 -16.06
CA PHE A 394 -23.54 -3.27 -15.10
C PHE A 394 -22.27 -2.58 -14.59
N GLN A 395 -21.82 -1.51 -15.26
CA GLN A 395 -20.69 -0.71 -14.79
C GLN A 395 -21.07 0.09 -13.52
N PHE A 396 -22.33 0.47 -13.37
CA PHE A 396 -22.80 1.32 -12.27
C PHE A 396 -23.19 0.51 -11.02
N ALA A 397 -23.20 1.15 -9.86
CA ALA A 397 -23.65 0.50 -8.63
C ALA A 397 -25.16 0.23 -8.71
N GLU A 398 -25.61 -0.92 -8.21
CA GLU A 398 -27.04 -1.27 -8.14
C GLU A 398 -27.88 -0.18 -7.45
N LYS A 399 -27.36 0.43 -6.39
CA LYS A 399 -28.00 1.56 -5.69
C LYS A 399 -28.38 2.68 -6.65
N ARG A 400 -27.52 3.01 -7.62
CA ARG A 400 -27.81 4.06 -8.61
C ARG A 400 -28.95 3.64 -9.54
N THR A 401 -28.95 2.40 -10.02
CA THR A 401 -30.04 1.85 -10.84
C THR A 401 -31.36 1.94 -10.08
N ARG A 402 -31.39 1.51 -8.81
CA ARG A 402 -32.57 1.56 -7.94
C ARG A 402 -33.10 2.98 -7.73
N VAL A 403 -32.22 3.93 -7.40
CA VAL A 403 -32.61 5.35 -7.22
C VAL A 403 -33.22 5.92 -8.49
N ARG A 404 -32.62 5.64 -9.67
CA ARG A 404 -33.17 6.12 -10.93
C ARG A 404 -34.55 5.54 -11.26
N ILE A 405 -34.79 4.27 -10.93
CA ILE A 405 -36.12 3.66 -11.08
C ILE A 405 -37.13 4.37 -10.17
N GLN A 406 -36.76 4.61 -8.91
CA GLN A 406 -37.64 5.30 -7.95
C GLN A 406 -37.95 6.73 -8.38
N GLU A 407 -36.95 7.50 -8.80
CA GLU A 407 -37.12 8.87 -9.31
C GLU A 407 -38.02 8.91 -10.56
N ALA A 408 -37.87 7.95 -11.46
CA ALA A 408 -38.70 7.84 -12.65
C ALA A 408 -40.16 7.46 -12.35
N LYS A 409 -40.37 6.48 -11.45
CA LYS A 409 -41.72 6.09 -11.01
C LYS A 409 -42.44 7.24 -10.29
N ALA A 410 -41.73 8.02 -9.48
CA ALA A 410 -42.31 9.14 -8.74
C ALA A 410 -42.92 10.23 -9.64
N VAL A 411 -42.43 10.37 -10.88
CA VAL A 411 -42.96 11.33 -11.86
C VAL A 411 -43.84 10.67 -12.93
N GLY A 412 -44.23 9.41 -12.74
CA GLY A 412 -45.02 8.67 -13.74
C GLY A 412 -44.27 8.34 -15.04
N PHE A 413 -42.95 8.53 -15.09
CA PHE A 413 -42.13 8.24 -16.26
C PHE A 413 -41.53 6.83 -16.18
N PHE A 414 -42.39 5.81 -16.10
CA PHE A 414 -41.99 4.42 -16.02
C PHE A 414 -42.96 3.50 -16.77
N PRO A 415 -42.48 2.51 -17.56
CA PRO A 415 -41.08 2.20 -17.86
C PRO A 415 -40.41 3.28 -18.72
N PHE A 416 -39.07 3.40 -18.61
CA PHE A 416 -38.29 4.38 -19.39
C PHE A 416 -37.14 3.70 -20.17
N PRO A 417 -36.57 4.35 -21.20
CA PRO A 417 -35.50 3.75 -22.00
C PRO A 417 -34.24 3.42 -21.18
N MET A 418 -33.72 2.19 -21.29
CA MET A 418 -32.55 1.70 -20.55
C MET A 418 -31.31 2.62 -20.64
N GLN A 419 -31.18 3.41 -21.71
CA GLN A 419 -30.09 4.37 -21.90
C GLN A 419 -30.05 5.44 -20.79
N LEU A 420 -31.17 5.71 -20.12
CA LEU A 420 -31.21 6.62 -18.98
C LEU A 420 -30.54 6.06 -17.73
N PHE A 421 -30.25 4.76 -17.64
CA PHE A 421 -29.42 4.23 -16.55
C PHE A 421 -27.94 4.64 -16.67
N ILE A 422 -27.47 4.80 -17.91
CA ILE A 422 -26.05 4.98 -18.21
C ILE A 422 -25.67 6.45 -18.45
N CYS A 423 -26.64 7.33 -18.65
CA CYS A 423 -26.40 8.75 -18.87
C CYS A 423 -25.87 9.46 -17.60
N THR A 424 -25.31 10.66 -17.77
CA THR A 424 -24.80 11.47 -16.66
C THR A 424 -25.95 11.90 -15.71
N PRO A 425 -25.67 12.23 -14.44
CA PRO A 425 -26.68 12.71 -13.51
C PRO A 425 -27.48 13.92 -14.04
N THR A 426 -26.80 14.87 -14.69
CA THR A 426 -27.44 16.06 -15.29
C THR A 426 -28.42 15.66 -16.39
N LYS A 427 -27.99 14.80 -17.33
CA LYS A 427 -28.87 14.32 -18.42
C LYS A 427 -30.08 13.55 -17.88
N PHE A 428 -29.87 12.74 -16.85
CA PHE A 428 -30.96 12.02 -16.19
C PHE A 428 -31.97 12.98 -15.55
N LYS A 429 -31.51 13.94 -14.73
CA LYS A 429 -32.37 14.94 -14.10
C LYS A 429 -33.13 15.79 -15.11
N SER A 430 -32.46 16.22 -16.18
CA SER A 430 -33.12 16.97 -17.27
C SER A 430 -34.18 16.14 -17.98
N ALA A 431 -34.01 14.83 -18.12
CA ALA A 431 -35.02 13.95 -18.69
C ALA A 431 -36.23 13.82 -17.74
N ILE A 432 -35.99 13.55 -16.45
CA ILE A 432 -37.03 13.39 -15.43
C ILE A 432 -37.86 14.66 -15.26
N LYS A 433 -37.22 15.85 -15.24
CA LYS A 433 -37.91 17.14 -15.06
C LYS A 433 -38.98 17.42 -16.12
N LYS A 434 -38.84 16.86 -17.34
CA LYS A 434 -39.83 17.04 -18.41
C LYS A 434 -41.17 16.35 -18.13
N PHE A 435 -41.18 15.40 -17.19
CA PHE A 435 -42.35 14.60 -16.82
C PHE A 435 -42.81 14.87 -15.39
N SER A 436 -42.13 15.76 -14.65
CA SER A 436 -42.62 16.19 -13.34
C SER A 436 -43.90 17.01 -13.51
N PRO A 437 -45.00 16.65 -12.82
CA PRO A 437 -46.19 17.49 -12.81
C PRO A 437 -45.82 18.87 -12.21
N VAL A 438 -46.25 19.93 -12.89
CA VAL A 438 -46.04 21.33 -12.48
C VAL A 438 -46.79 21.61 -11.18
#